data_AF-A0A4R6JS11-F1
#
_entry.id   AF-A0A4R6JS11-F1
#
_cell.length_a   1.000
_cell.length_b   1.000
_cell.length_c   1.000
_cell.angle_alpha   90.00
_cell.angle_beta   90.00
_cell.angle_gamma   90.00
#
_symmetry.space_group_name_H-M   'P 1'
#
loop_
_entity.id
_entity.type
_entity.pdbx_description
1 polymer ?
#
loop_
_entity_poly.entity_id
_entity_poly.type
_entity_poly.pdbx_seq_one_letter_code
_entity_poly.pdbx_strand_id
1 'polypeptide(L)'
;MRKLLAGAATAIALAACTFTATSPASAADTPYDVLVFSKTAGFRHDAIPVGIQTIRDLGAANNFTVTATEDAGAFTTGNLAQYEAVVFLNTTGDVLNDTQQTAFESYVRGGGGYVGVHAAADTEYGWPFYGQLVGAYFHSHPAIQQVTARVEDRGHPSSAHLPQAWTRTDELYNYQSNPRASAHVLATLDESTYSGGNMGADHPIAWCKTVDNGRSWYTGFGHTQASYSETNFRTHLLGGLRYASNRAKADCRPETGYTKLYNGSTTGWSQSGPGSFTNSDATLSSTGGMGLFWYSAKQFTSYSLKADWRLTGDSNSGIFVGFPNPGNDPWVAVNQGYEVQIDATDAADRTTGAIYTFQSADLAARDAALNPAGEWNAYELLVEGQRIRVYLNGKLINDFTNTDPARNLDGYIGIQNHGAADQAAFRNIRIKELTGQPPVTNLALNKTATASSVENASYPASNAVDASTSTRWSSAFSDPQWIQVDLGAVVTVNRVRLQWEAAYASAYQIQTSANGTTWTTARTVTGANGGEDDHTGLNASARYVRVHGTQRATPWGYSLYNFEVYGN
;
A
#
# COMPACT_ATOMS: atom_id res chain seq x y z
N MET A 1 76.75 -27.15 25.62
CA MET A 1 76.34 -27.12 24.20
C MET A 1 74.99 -26.41 24.09
N ARG A 2 74.82 -25.52 23.08
CA ARG A 2 73.64 -24.70 22.71
C ARG A 2 73.35 -23.51 23.67
N LYS A 3 73.79 -22.27 23.43
CA LYS A 3 73.42 -21.20 22.45
C LYS A 3 71.98 -20.63 22.57
N LEU A 4 71.93 -19.30 22.80
CA LEU A 4 71.01 -18.27 22.27
C LEU A 4 69.61 -18.18 22.95
N LEU A 5 68.96 -17.03 23.22
CA LEU A 5 69.08 -15.62 22.83
C LEU A 5 68.31 -14.71 23.82
N ALA A 6 68.78 -13.47 23.99
CA ALA A 6 68.00 -12.37 24.55
C ALA A 6 66.95 -11.87 23.55
N GLY A 7 65.78 -11.47 24.04
CA GLY A 7 64.74 -10.79 23.25
C GLY A 7 64.15 -9.64 24.07
N ALA A 8 64.45 -8.41 23.66
CA ALA A 8 63.89 -7.18 24.21
C ALA A 8 62.42 -7.02 23.78
N ALA A 9 61.54 -6.68 24.73
CA ALA A 9 60.15 -6.36 24.45
C ALA A 9 60.03 -4.92 23.94
N THR A 10 59.65 -4.76 22.68
CA THR A 10 59.27 -3.46 22.09
C THR A 10 57.75 -3.34 22.17
N ALA A 11 57.25 -2.39 22.95
CA ALA A 11 55.83 -2.05 22.97
C ALA A 11 55.49 -1.24 21.72
N ILE A 12 54.68 -1.80 20.83
CA ILE A 12 54.07 -1.09 19.71
C ILE A 12 52.70 -0.59 20.18
N ALA A 13 52.57 0.72 20.37
CA ALA A 13 51.28 1.36 20.55
C ALA A 13 50.57 1.41 19.18
N LEU A 14 49.57 0.56 18.96
CA LEU A 14 48.63 0.75 17.86
C LEU A 14 47.73 1.94 18.21
N ALA A 15 47.95 3.06 17.53
CA ALA A 15 46.96 4.12 17.46
C ALA A 15 45.74 3.59 16.69
N ALA A 16 44.65 3.33 17.40
CA ALA A 16 43.36 3.03 16.79
C ALA A 16 42.84 4.30 16.10
N CYS A 17 43.04 4.41 14.79
CA CYS A 17 42.32 5.38 13.97
C CYS A 17 40.84 4.99 13.95
N THR A 18 40.05 5.63 14.80
CA THR A 18 38.58 5.60 14.70
C THR A 18 38.18 6.35 13.44
N PHE A 19 37.96 5.62 12.34
CA PHE A 19 37.20 6.15 11.22
C PHE A 19 35.75 6.29 11.68
N THR A 20 35.35 7.50 12.06
CA THR A 20 33.93 7.84 12.10
C THR A 20 33.44 7.83 10.67
N ALA A 21 32.81 6.73 10.24
CA ALA A 21 32.04 6.71 9.02
C ALA A 21 30.90 7.71 9.19
N THR A 22 31.06 8.92 8.66
CA THR A 22 29.96 9.85 8.47
C THR A 22 29.02 9.20 7.47
N SER A 23 27.80 8.86 7.91
CA SER A 23 26.73 8.40 7.03
C SER A 23 26.64 9.37 5.83
N PRO A 24 26.55 8.87 4.58
CA PRO A 24 26.39 9.75 3.45
C PRO A 24 25.10 10.54 3.67
N ALA A 25 25.19 11.87 3.62
CA ALA A 25 24.03 12.72 3.51
C ALA A 25 23.21 12.25 2.30
N SER A 26 21.88 12.25 2.41
CA SER A 26 21.00 11.97 1.27
C SER A 26 21.45 12.82 0.09
N ALA A 27 21.65 12.19 -1.06
CA ALA A 27 22.08 12.90 -2.27
C ALA A 27 21.05 13.99 -2.56
N ALA A 28 21.52 15.23 -2.68
CA ALA A 28 20.64 16.35 -2.99
C ALA A 28 19.93 16.11 -4.33
N ASP A 29 18.69 16.60 -4.45
CA ASP A 29 17.91 16.44 -5.68
C ASP A 29 18.69 16.98 -6.88
N THR A 30 18.59 16.29 -8.01
CA THR A 30 19.16 16.77 -9.29
C THR A 30 18.47 18.09 -9.65
N PRO A 31 19.23 19.13 -10.09
CA PRO A 31 18.68 20.45 -10.40
C PRO A 31 17.43 20.40 -11.29
N TYR A 32 16.46 21.26 -11.01
CA TYR A 32 15.16 21.29 -11.69
C TYR A 32 14.52 22.68 -11.69
N ASP A 33 13.49 22.88 -12.51
CA ASP A 33 12.86 24.18 -12.71
C ASP A 33 11.38 24.17 -12.33
N VAL A 34 10.94 25.23 -11.66
CA VAL A 34 9.56 25.41 -11.20
C VAL A 34 9.00 26.72 -11.76
N LEU A 35 7.80 26.65 -12.33
CA LEU A 35 7.03 27.83 -12.70
C LEU A 35 6.06 28.17 -11.56
N VAL A 36 6.11 29.39 -11.04
CA VAL A 36 5.11 29.93 -10.11
C VAL A 36 4.19 30.88 -10.86
N PHE A 37 2.93 30.50 -10.97
CA PHE A 37 1.87 31.28 -11.58
C PHE A 37 0.94 31.84 -10.51
N SER A 38 0.71 33.16 -10.53
CA SER A 38 -0.09 33.86 -9.51
C SER A 38 -1.08 34.87 -10.09
N LYS A 39 -1.48 34.69 -11.35
CA LYS A 39 -2.52 35.53 -11.98
C LYS A 39 -3.84 35.36 -11.24
N THR A 40 -4.58 36.46 -11.09
CA THR A 40 -5.93 36.47 -10.51
C THR A 40 -6.87 37.23 -11.42
N ALA A 41 -8.05 36.68 -11.67
CA ALA A 41 -9.22 37.36 -12.23
C ALA A 41 -10.30 37.64 -11.16
N GLY A 42 -10.09 37.16 -9.92
CA GLY A 42 -10.94 37.41 -8.76
C GLY A 42 -10.19 38.12 -7.62
N PHE A 43 -10.42 37.67 -6.38
CA PHE A 43 -9.78 38.25 -5.20
C PHE A 43 -8.25 38.07 -5.24
N ARG A 44 -7.52 39.14 -4.87
CA ARG A 44 -6.06 39.16 -4.87
C ARG A 44 -5.54 39.05 -3.45
N HIS A 45 -4.87 37.93 -3.15
CA HIS A 45 -4.27 37.66 -1.85
C HIS A 45 -3.00 38.49 -1.64
N ASP A 46 -2.87 39.18 -0.51
CA ASP A 46 -1.69 39.96 -0.15
C ASP A 46 -0.46 39.09 0.15
N ALA A 47 -0.66 37.78 0.38
CA ALA A 47 0.42 36.82 0.62
C ALA A 47 1.18 36.34 -0.62
N ILE A 48 0.74 36.66 -1.84
CA ILE A 48 1.42 36.20 -3.06
C ILE A 48 2.90 36.64 -3.12
N PRO A 49 3.29 37.91 -2.87
CA PRO A 49 4.70 38.31 -2.93
C PRO A 49 5.58 37.53 -1.96
N VAL A 50 5.15 37.34 -0.71
CA VAL A 50 5.91 36.57 0.29
C VAL A 50 5.91 35.07 -0.02
N GLY A 51 4.84 34.55 -0.64
CA GLY A 51 4.78 33.17 -1.12
C GLY A 51 5.76 32.90 -2.26
N ILE A 52 5.84 33.80 -3.25
CA ILE A 52 6.83 33.71 -4.34
C ILE A 52 8.24 33.72 -3.76
N GLN A 53 8.54 34.66 -2.85
CA GLN A 53 9.87 34.74 -2.25
C GLN A 53 10.20 33.48 -1.45
N THR A 54 9.22 32.93 -0.71
CA THR A 54 9.40 31.69 0.04
C THR A 54 9.73 30.51 -0.87
N ILE A 55 9.04 30.36 -2.00
CA ILE A 55 9.33 29.28 -2.96
C ILE A 55 10.72 29.48 -3.59
N ARG A 56 11.15 30.72 -3.86
CA ARG A 56 12.52 31.02 -4.31
C ARG A 56 13.57 30.64 -3.27
N ASP A 57 13.35 30.96 -2.00
CA ASP A 57 14.27 30.60 -0.92
C ASP A 57 14.36 29.08 -0.76
N LEU A 58 13.23 28.38 -0.86
CA LEU A 58 13.20 26.91 -0.88
C LEU A 58 13.98 26.36 -2.08
N GLY A 59 13.86 27.00 -3.25
CA GLY A 59 14.59 26.63 -4.46
C GLY A 59 16.09 26.76 -4.31
N ALA A 60 16.56 27.90 -3.80
CA ALA A 60 17.96 28.15 -3.52
C ALA A 60 18.56 27.15 -2.52
N ALA A 61 17.76 26.65 -1.58
CA ALA A 61 18.18 25.68 -0.58
C ALA A 61 18.08 24.20 -1.03
N ASN A 62 17.35 23.89 -2.11
CA ASN A 62 17.01 22.52 -2.50
C ASN A 62 17.16 22.25 -4.01
N ASN A 63 18.11 22.92 -4.67
CA ASN A 63 18.48 22.71 -6.08
C ASN A 63 17.31 22.86 -7.07
N PHE A 64 16.44 23.86 -6.91
CA PHE A 64 15.53 24.22 -7.99
C PHE A 64 15.47 25.72 -8.25
N THR A 65 15.26 26.08 -9.52
CA THR A 65 15.07 27.48 -9.90
C THR A 65 13.59 27.79 -10.00
N VAL A 66 13.24 29.07 -9.82
CA VAL A 66 11.86 29.54 -9.79
C VAL A 66 11.69 30.68 -10.78
N THR A 67 10.89 30.41 -11.82
CA THR A 67 10.36 31.47 -12.68
C THR A 67 8.98 31.86 -12.16
N ALA A 68 8.77 33.11 -11.78
CA ALA A 68 7.47 33.59 -11.31
C ALA A 68 6.84 34.51 -12.35
N THR A 69 5.55 34.31 -12.65
CA THR A 69 4.81 35.12 -13.64
C THR A 69 3.33 35.23 -13.30
N GLU A 70 2.72 36.32 -13.76
CA GLU A 70 1.26 36.50 -13.82
C GLU A 70 0.77 36.51 -15.27
N ASP A 71 1.67 36.34 -16.24
CA ASP A 71 1.35 36.29 -17.67
C ASP A 71 0.92 34.87 -18.08
N ALA A 72 -0.36 34.73 -18.44
CA ALA A 72 -0.92 33.47 -18.95
C ALA A 72 -0.30 33.06 -20.31
N GLY A 73 0.36 33.98 -21.03
CA GLY A 73 1.14 33.68 -22.23
C GLY A 73 2.26 32.65 -22.01
N ALA A 74 2.67 32.40 -20.76
CA ALA A 74 3.62 31.35 -20.40
C ALA A 74 3.06 29.91 -20.60
N PHE A 75 1.74 29.73 -20.70
CA PHE A 75 1.09 28.42 -20.83
C PHE A 75 1.05 27.96 -22.29
N THR A 76 2.22 27.61 -22.81
CA THR A 76 2.39 26.94 -24.11
C THR A 76 3.09 25.60 -23.92
N THR A 77 2.83 24.63 -24.79
CA THR A 77 3.49 23.30 -24.71
C THR A 77 5.01 23.41 -24.66
N GLY A 78 5.60 24.27 -25.49
CA GLY A 78 7.04 24.45 -25.54
C GLY A 78 7.61 25.07 -24.26
N ASN A 79 6.94 26.08 -23.69
CA ASN A 79 7.42 26.71 -22.46
C ASN A 79 7.20 25.81 -21.23
N LEU A 80 6.08 25.10 -21.14
CA LEU A 80 5.79 24.23 -19.99
C LEU A 80 6.73 23.02 -19.90
N ALA A 81 7.25 22.53 -21.03
CA ALA A 81 8.10 21.34 -21.08
C ALA A 81 9.44 21.49 -20.32
N GLN A 82 9.86 22.71 -19.98
CA GLN A 82 11.09 22.94 -19.21
C GLN A 82 10.90 22.82 -17.69
N TYR A 83 9.65 22.79 -17.19
CA TYR A 83 9.37 22.83 -15.76
C TYR A 83 8.91 21.47 -15.23
N GLU A 84 9.52 20.99 -14.15
CA GLU A 84 9.06 19.79 -13.46
C GLU A 84 7.74 19.98 -12.71
N ALA A 85 7.45 21.20 -12.26
CA ALA A 85 6.18 21.54 -11.65
C ALA A 85 5.73 22.97 -11.95
N VAL A 86 4.41 23.16 -12.00
CA VAL A 86 3.75 24.46 -12.05
C VAL A 86 2.95 24.68 -10.76
N VAL A 87 3.27 25.76 -10.07
CA VAL A 87 2.58 26.20 -8.85
C VAL A 87 1.50 27.21 -9.22
N PHE A 88 0.26 26.95 -8.82
CA PHE A 88 -0.82 27.92 -8.80
C PHE A 88 -0.86 28.51 -7.38
N LEU A 89 -0.19 29.65 -7.21
CA LEU A 89 -0.04 30.30 -5.91
C LEU A 89 -1.13 31.36 -5.76
N ASN A 90 -2.18 31.01 -5.01
CA ASN A 90 -3.30 31.92 -4.71
C ASN A 90 -3.96 32.54 -5.97
N THR A 91 -4.01 31.79 -7.07
CA THR A 91 -4.77 32.16 -8.28
C THR A 91 -6.26 32.24 -7.95
N THR A 92 -7.04 33.06 -8.66
CA THR A 92 -8.50 33.13 -8.49
C THR A 92 -9.18 33.45 -9.81
N GLY A 93 -10.40 32.93 -10.02
CA GLY A 93 -11.20 33.16 -11.22
C GLY A 93 -10.74 32.38 -12.46
N ASP A 94 -11.12 32.87 -13.64
CA ASP A 94 -10.79 32.30 -14.95
C ASP A 94 -9.53 32.99 -15.51
N VAL A 95 -8.41 32.28 -15.56
CA VAL A 95 -7.07 32.86 -15.72
C VAL A 95 -6.36 32.39 -17.00
N LEU A 96 -6.79 31.27 -17.58
CA LEU A 96 -6.30 30.67 -18.81
C LEU A 96 -7.42 30.58 -19.86
N ASN A 97 -7.09 30.88 -21.12
CA ASN A 97 -8.01 30.60 -22.23
C ASN A 97 -7.90 29.14 -22.72
N ASP A 98 -8.80 28.71 -23.61
CA ASP A 98 -8.87 27.34 -24.15
C ASP A 98 -7.52 26.78 -24.66
N THR A 99 -6.71 27.62 -25.33
CA THR A 99 -5.39 27.19 -25.85
C THR A 99 -4.41 26.93 -24.71
N GLN A 100 -4.41 27.79 -23.70
CA GLN A 100 -3.57 27.67 -22.51
C GLN A 100 -4.01 26.50 -21.61
N GLN A 101 -5.32 26.31 -21.44
CA GLN A 101 -5.92 25.16 -20.77
C GLN A 101 -5.47 23.86 -21.45
N THR A 102 -5.60 23.77 -22.78
CA THR A 102 -5.17 22.59 -23.56
C THR A 102 -3.68 22.29 -23.39
N ALA A 103 -2.82 23.32 -23.41
CA ALA A 103 -1.40 23.17 -23.18
C ALA A 103 -1.08 22.66 -21.77
N PHE A 104 -1.77 23.20 -20.75
CA PHE A 104 -1.57 22.81 -19.36
C PHE A 104 -2.08 21.40 -19.05
N GLU A 105 -3.24 21.03 -19.57
CA GLU A 105 -3.77 19.66 -19.47
C GLU A 105 -2.81 18.66 -20.12
N SER A 106 -2.33 18.96 -21.32
CA SER A 106 -1.34 18.11 -22.00
C SER A 106 -0.05 17.96 -21.18
N TYR A 107 0.44 19.06 -20.59
CA TYR A 107 1.60 19.06 -19.70
C TYR A 107 1.40 18.12 -18.50
N VAL A 108 0.29 18.26 -17.77
CA VAL A 108 0.02 17.42 -16.59
C VAL A 108 -0.18 15.97 -17.00
N ARG A 109 -1.02 15.67 -18.00
CA ARG A 109 -1.27 14.28 -18.45
C ARG A 109 0.00 13.60 -18.97
N GLY A 110 0.92 14.38 -19.54
CA GLY A 110 2.24 13.96 -20.00
C GLY A 110 3.25 13.70 -18.89
N GLY A 111 2.91 13.98 -17.63
CA GLY A 111 3.76 13.73 -16.48
C GLY A 111 4.23 14.97 -15.75
N GLY A 112 3.75 16.16 -16.09
CA GLY A 112 4.03 17.41 -15.38
C GLY A 112 3.45 17.45 -13.95
N GLY A 113 4.06 18.26 -13.09
CA GLY A 113 3.62 18.47 -11.71
C GLY A 113 2.70 19.66 -11.55
N TYR A 114 1.69 19.55 -10.70
CA TYR A 114 0.83 20.66 -10.27
C TYR A 114 0.90 20.82 -8.74
N VAL A 115 1.04 22.07 -8.30
CA VAL A 115 0.96 22.47 -6.89
C VAL A 115 -0.08 23.56 -6.75
N GLY A 116 -1.20 23.28 -6.09
CA GLY A 116 -2.22 24.28 -5.76
C GLY A 116 -2.04 24.78 -4.32
N VAL A 117 -1.99 26.10 -4.14
CA VAL A 117 -1.90 26.72 -2.81
C VAL A 117 -3.11 27.61 -2.57
N HIS A 118 -3.83 27.33 -1.48
CA HIS A 118 -4.99 28.02 -0.94
C HIS A 118 -6.01 28.40 -2.02
N ALA A 119 -5.95 29.63 -2.55
CA ALA A 119 -6.96 30.12 -3.48
C ALA A 119 -6.95 29.41 -4.84
N ALA A 120 -5.97 28.56 -5.12
CA ALA A 120 -5.97 27.70 -6.30
C ALA A 120 -7.27 26.87 -6.45
N ALA A 121 -8.00 26.58 -5.36
CA ALA A 121 -9.33 25.95 -5.43
C ALA A 121 -10.47 26.90 -5.88
N ASP A 122 -10.24 28.21 -5.90
CA ASP A 122 -11.12 29.27 -6.41
C ASP A 122 -10.77 29.67 -7.86
N THR A 123 -10.31 28.70 -8.67
CA THR A 123 -9.77 28.94 -10.02
C THR A 123 -10.44 28.01 -11.04
N GLU A 124 -10.70 28.50 -12.26
CA GLU A 124 -11.08 27.70 -13.44
C GLU A 124 -12.34 26.81 -13.27
N TYR A 125 -13.38 27.27 -12.56
CA TYR A 125 -14.62 26.51 -12.32
C TYR A 125 -15.28 25.93 -13.59
N GLY A 126 -15.14 26.62 -14.73
CA GLY A 126 -15.70 26.22 -16.01
C GLY A 126 -14.95 25.09 -16.73
N TRP A 127 -13.79 24.67 -16.21
CA TRP A 127 -12.90 23.71 -16.85
C TRP A 127 -12.86 22.37 -16.07
N PRO A 128 -13.58 21.32 -16.52
CA PRO A 128 -13.71 20.07 -15.76
C PRO A 128 -12.38 19.38 -15.42
N PHE A 129 -11.38 19.48 -16.30
CA PHE A 129 -10.06 18.92 -16.04
C PHE A 129 -9.40 19.58 -14.82
N TYR A 130 -9.53 20.91 -14.67
CA TYR A 130 -8.98 21.59 -13.50
C TYR A 130 -9.64 21.12 -12.20
N GLY A 131 -10.96 20.90 -12.21
CA GLY A 131 -11.68 20.34 -11.08
C GLY A 131 -11.17 18.95 -10.67
N GLN A 132 -10.85 18.11 -11.66
CA GLN A 132 -10.17 16.83 -11.41
C GLN A 132 -8.77 17.04 -10.82
N LEU A 133 -8.01 18.01 -11.35
CA LEU A 133 -6.64 18.32 -10.97
C LEU A 133 -6.53 18.85 -9.53
N VAL A 134 -7.26 19.92 -9.21
CA VAL A 134 -7.27 20.55 -7.89
C VAL A 134 -8.00 19.67 -6.87
N GLY A 135 -8.99 18.89 -7.30
CA GLY A 135 -9.67 17.86 -6.52
C GLY A 135 -10.95 18.31 -5.81
N ALA A 136 -11.04 19.59 -5.42
CA ALA A 136 -12.26 20.20 -4.92
C ALA A 136 -12.23 21.71 -5.13
N TYR A 137 -13.39 22.30 -5.43
CA TYR A 137 -13.55 23.73 -5.65
C TYR A 137 -13.92 24.46 -4.38
N PHE A 138 -13.50 25.72 -4.27
CA PHE A 138 -13.92 26.63 -3.19
C PHE A 138 -15.44 26.83 -3.16
N HIS A 139 -16.00 26.90 -1.95
CA HIS A 139 -17.41 27.23 -1.72
C HIS A 139 -17.58 28.46 -0.82
N SER A 140 -16.92 28.47 0.34
CA SER A 140 -16.95 29.58 1.30
C SER A 140 -15.75 29.50 2.24
N HIS A 141 -15.53 30.51 3.07
CA HIS A 141 -14.52 30.48 4.12
C HIS A 141 -15.04 31.22 5.36
N PRO A 142 -14.57 30.86 6.57
CA PRO A 142 -14.77 31.67 7.76
C PRO A 142 -13.70 32.78 7.84
N ALA A 143 -13.71 33.56 8.91
CA ALA A 143 -12.63 34.50 9.18
C ALA A 143 -11.31 33.78 9.51
N ILE A 144 -10.18 34.47 9.29
CA ILE A 144 -8.87 34.04 9.77
C ILE A 144 -8.95 33.77 11.27
N GLN A 145 -8.61 32.54 11.67
CA GLN A 145 -8.64 32.13 13.07
C GLN A 145 -7.68 30.98 13.30
N GLN A 146 -7.42 30.67 14.57
CA GLN A 146 -6.65 29.49 14.93
C GLN A 146 -7.50 28.22 14.71
N VAL A 147 -6.88 27.21 14.11
CA VAL A 147 -7.49 25.92 13.77
C VAL A 147 -6.54 24.80 14.10
N THR A 148 -7.06 23.58 14.22
CA THR A 148 -6.23 22.37 14.30
C THR A 148 -6.50 21.47 13.10
N ALA A 149 -5.45 21.10 12.39
CA ALA A 149 -5.50 20.06 11.37
C ALA A 149 -4.99 18.73 11.95
N ARG A 150 -5.73 17.65 11.73
CA ARG A 150 -5.32 16.28 12.01
C ARG A 150 -4.55 15.76 10.81
N VAL A 151 -3.30 15.40 11.01
CA VAL A 151 -2.46 14.83 9.95
C VAL A 151 -2.74 13.34 9.86
N GLU A 152 -3.38 12.92 8.77
CA GLU A 152 -3.88 11.57 8.59
C GLU A 152 -2.81 10.63 8.03
N ASP A 153 -2.11 11.09 7.00
CA ASP A 153 -0.96 10.41 6.42
C ASP A 153 0.29 11.21 6.74
N ARG A 154 1.18 10.61 7.51
CA ARG A 154 2.49 11.19 7.78
C ARG A 154 3.55 10.62 6.85
N GLY A 155 3.36 9.52 6.13
CA GLY A 155 4.33 8.96 5.18
C GLY A 155 4.71 9.90 4.04
N HIS A 156 3.79 10.77 3.60
CA HIS A 156 4.02 11.71 2.49
C HIS A 156 5.08 12.78 2.84
N PRO A 157 5.99 13.17 1.91
CA PRO A 157 7.06 14.15 2.15
C PRO A 157 6.57 15.52 2.65
N SER A 158 5.35 15.93 2.29
CA SER A 158 4.76 17.19 2.77
C SER A 158 4.22 17.11 4.21
N SER A 159 4.00 15.94 4.78
CA SER A 159 3.37 15.79 6.09
C SER A 159 4.20 14.99 7.10
N ALA A 160 5.34 14.45 6.68
CA ALA A 160 6.18 13.61 7.52
C ALA A 160 6.77 14.26 8.76
N HIS A 161 7.09 15.54 8.69
CA HIS A 161 7.61 16.33 9.81
C HIS A 161 6.50 16.91 10.70
N LEU A 162 5.25 16.92 10.23
CA LEU A 162 4.15 17.55 10.96
C LEU A 162 3.78 16.71 12.20
N PRO A 163 3.37 17.37 13.30
CA PRO A 163 2.76 16.68 14.44
C PRO A 163 1.40 16.07 14.04
N GLN A 164 0.92 15.07 14.79
CA GLN A 164 -0.41 14.47 14.53
C GLN A 164 -1.56 15.49 14.58
N ALA A 165 -1.44 16.49 15.46
CA ALA A 165 -2.32 17.64 15.54
C ALA A 165 -1.51 18.91 15.27
N TRP A 166 -1.77 19.55 14.14
CA TRP A 166 -1.08 20.77 13.72
C TRP A 166 -2.00 21.98 13.92
N THR A 167 -1.76 22.70 15.02
CA THR A 167 -2.49 23.93 15.34
C THR A 167 -1.80 25.13 14.72
N ARG A 168 -2.56 25.95 13.99
CA ARG A 168 -2.05 27.14 13.29
C ARG A 168 -3.16 28.16 13.01
N THR A 169 -2.80 29.35 12.55
CA THR A 169 -3.76 30.41 12.21
C THR A 169 -3.74 30.66 10.71
N ASP A 170 -4.90 30.54 10.06
CA ASP A 170 -5.07 30.84 8.63
C ASP A 170 -6.54 31.11 8.29
N GLU A 171 -6.82 31.49 7.04
CA GLU A 171 -8.17 31.40 6.46
C GLU A 171 -8.33 30.04 5.77
N LEU A 172 -9.44 29.34 5.98
CA LEU A 172 -9.63 27.97 5.51
C LEU A 172 -10.87 27.81 4.65
N TYR A 173 -10.74 27.05 3.57
CA TYR A 173 -11.84 26.87 2.65
C TYR A 173 -12.74 25.72 3.05
N ASN A 174 -14.05 25.99 3.00
CA ASN A 174 -15.06 25.00 2.75
C ASN A 174 -15.11 24.71 1.25
N TYR A 175 -15.37 23.46 0.90
CA TYR A 175 -15.32 23.00 -0.50
C TYR A 175 -16.71 22.62 -1.01
N GLN A 176 -16.92 22.73 -2.32
CA GLN A 176 -18.17 22.32 -2.96
C GLN A 176 -18.40 20.80 -2.89
N SER A 177 -17.32 20.03 -2.74
CA SER A 177 -17.33 18.57 -2.65
C SER A 177 -16.18 18.10 -1.77
N ASN A 178 -16.36 16.94 -1.13
CA ASN A 178 -15.29 16.28 -0.40
C ASN A 178 -14.37 15.50 -1.37
N PRO A 179 -13.04 15.79 -1.42
CA PRO A 179 -12.13 15.18 -2.37
C PRO A 179 -11.74 13.72 -2.04
N ARG A 180 -12.03 13.22 -0.83
CA ARG A 180 -11.50 11.94 -0.30
C ARG A 180 -11.76 10.71 -1.18
N ALA A 181 -12.89 10.68 -1.88
CA ALA A 181 -13.19 9.57 -2.80
C ALA A 181 -12.28 9.54 -4.04
N SER A 182 -11.68 10.68 -4.40
CA SER A 182 -10.88 10.85 -5.62
C SER A 182 -9.42 11.25 -5.35
N ALA A 183 -9.07 11.56 -4.10
CA ALA A 183 -7.75 12.02 -3.69
C ALA A 183 -7.24 11.28 -2.45
N HIS A 184 -5.92 11.23 -2.29
CA HIS A 184 -5.29 10.77 -1.07
C HIS A 184 -5.20 11.94 -0.08
N VAL A 185 -5.95 11.88 1.01
CA VAL A 185 -6.02 12.95 2.00
C VAL A 185 -4.84 12.88 2.95
N LEU A 186 -4.11 13.99 3.07
CA LEU A 186 -2.93 14.10 3.93
C LEU A 186 -3.28 14.72 5.29
N ALA A 187 -4.22 15.67 5.29
CA ALA A 187 -4.71 16.30 6.52
C ALA A 187 -6.18 16.71 6.40
N THR A 188 -6.89 16.66 7.54
CA THR A 188 -8.26 17.13 7.73
C THR A 188 -8.33 18.20 8.82
N LEU A 189 -9.28 19.11 8.71
CA LEU A 189 -9.57 20.09 9.74
C LEU A 189 -10.42 19.48 10.84
N ASP A 190 -10.12 19.84 12.08
CA ASP A 190 -10.98 19.58 13.23
C ASP A 190 -11.94 20.76 13.43
N GLU A 191 -13.14 20.64 12.87
CA GLU A 191 -14.21 21.66 12.98
C GLU A 191 -14.62 21.95 14.43
N SER A 192 -14.27 21.13 15.43
CA SER A 192 -14.52 21.46 16.84
C SER A 192 -13.60 22.55 17.40
N THR A 193 -12.51 22.87 16.68
CA THR A 193 -11.47 23.82 17.13
C THR A 193 -11.65 25.23 16.59
N TYR A 194 -12.62 25.45 15.70
CA TYR A 194 -12.87 26.74 15.07
C TYR A 194 -14.34 26.89 14.67
N SER A 195 -14.73 28.05 14.15
CA SER A 195 -16.11 28.34 13.74
C SER A 195 -16.24 28.63 12.25
N GLY A 196 -17.39 28.24 11.66
CA GLY A 196 -17.73 28.49 10.26
C GLY A 196 -17.26 27.42 9.25
N GLY A 197 -16.74 26.29 9.73
CA GLY A 197 -16.66 25.05 8.93
C GLY A 197 -18.05 24.53 8.58
N ASN A 198 -18.22 23.95 7.39
CA ASN A 198 -19.49 23.36 6.96
C ASN A 198 -19.35 22.04 6.20
N MET A 199 -18.17 21.40 6.27
CA MET A 199 -17.87 20.10 5.66
C MET A 199 -18.18 18.94 6.63
N GLY A 200 -18.30 19.24 7.93
CA GLY A 200 -18.70 18.29 8.97
C GLY A 200 -17.51 17.47 9.50
N ALA A 201 -17.75 16.20 9.82
CA ALA A 201 -16.76 15.34 10.46
C ALA A 201 -15.53 15.03 9.58
N ASP A 202 -15.66 15.21 8.26
CA ASP A 202 -14.58 15.00 7.30
C ASP A 202 -14.38 16.25 6.44
N HIS A 203 -13.41 17.06 6.84
CA HIS A 203 -13.03 18.30 6.16
C HIS A 203 -11.58 18.22 5.65
N PRO A 204 -11.31 17.55 4.51
CA PRO A 204 -9.96 17.53 3.93
C PRO A 204 -9.45 18.93 3.62
N ILE A 205 -8.18 19.19 3.94
CA ILE A 205 -7.54 20.50 3.72
C ILE A 205 -6.22 20.41 2.97
N ALA A 206 -5.57 19.25 2.96
CA ALA A 206 -4.42 18.97 2.12
C ALA A 206 -4.53 17.56 1.55
N TRP A 207 -4.23 17.39 0.27
CA TRP A 207 -4.32 16.11 -0.42
C TRP A 207 -3.36 16.04 -1.61
N CYS A 208 -3.11 14.83 -2.07
CA CYS A 208 -2.38 14.57 -3.30
C CYS A 208 -3.14 13.59 -4.21
N LYS A 209 -2.81 13.64 -5.50
CA LYS A 209 -3.45 12.83 -6.55
C LYS A 209 -2.44 12.47 -7.63
N THR A 210 -2.80 11.45 -8.40
CA THR A 210 -2.26 11.23 -9.74
C THR A 210 -3.34 11.56 -10.77
N VAL A 211 -2.94 12.17 -11.89
CA VAL A 211 -3.82 12.48 -13.03
C VAL A 211 -3.12 12.01 -14.29
N ASP A 212 -3.55 10.87 -14.82
CA ASP A 212 -2.78 10.08 -15.79
C ASP A 212 -1.33 9.87 -15.29
N ASN A 213 -0.33 10.43 -15.97
CA ASN A 213 1.07 10.36 -15.55
C ASN A 213 1.49 11.52 -14.64
N GLY A 214 0.64 12.54 -14.51
CA GLY A 214 0.89 13.75 -13.73
C GLY A 214 0.70 13.57 -12.23
N ARG A 215 1.28 14.50 -11.47
CA ARG A 215 1.23 14.52 -10.01
C ARG A 215 0.63 15.83 -9.55
N SER A 216 -0.43 15.75 -8.76
CA SER A 216 -1.11 16.91 -8.18
C SER A 216 -0.96 16.89 -6.67
N TRP A 217 -0.59 18.03 -6.12
CA TRP A 217 -0.62 18.27 -4.69
C TRP A 217 -1.34 19.58 -4.42
N TYR A 218 -2.20 19.58 -3.41
CA TYR A 218 -2.95 20.75 -3.01
C TYR A 218 -2.90 20.94 -1.50
N THR A 219 -2.80 22.20 -1.08
CA THR A 219 -2.98 22.62 0.30
C THR A 219 -3.93 23.81 0.35
N GLY A 220 -4.94 23.75 1.21
CA GLY A 220 -5.87 24.85 1.44
C GLY A 220 -5.33 25.93 2.38
N PHE A 221 -4.10 25.75 2.87
CA PHE A 221 -3.38 26.74 3.66
C PHE A 221 -2.56 27.68 2.76
N GLY A 222 -2.19 28.85 3.28
CA GLY A 222 -1.34 29.83 2.59
C GLY A 222 -2.06 31.14 2.26
N HIS A 223 -3.16 31.44 2.95
CA HIS A 223 -3.84 32.74 2.86
C HIS A 223 -2.98 33.84 3.47
N THR A 224 -2.51 33.61 4.69
CA THR A 224 -1.83 34.62 5.51
C THR A 224 -0.34 34.73 5.16
N GLN A 225 0.19 35.95 5.18
CA GLN A 225 1.64 36.18 5.04
C GLN A 225 2.46 35.43 6.10
N ALA A 226 1.92 35.34 7.33
CA ALA A 226 2.56 34.66 8.45
C ALA A 226 2.75 33.15 8.22
N SER A 227 1.91 32.49 7.42
CA SER A 227 2.12 31.08 7.07
C SER A 227 3.49 30.85 6.45
N TYR A 228 3.95 31.77 5.61
CA TYR A 228 5.20 31.61 4.85
C TYR A 228 6.48 31.80 5.68
N SER A 229 6.37 32.26 6.93
CA SER A 229 7.47 32.25 7.90
C SER A 229 7.44 31.05 8.85
N GLU A 230 6.34 30.29 8.89
CA GLU A 230 6.19 29.11 9.73
C GLU A 230 7.01 27.92 9.20
N THR A 231 7.93 27.39 10.01
CA THR A 231 8.79 26.26 9.64
C THR A 231 7.98 25.06 9.11
N ASN A 232 6.91 24.69 9.81
CA ASN A 232 6.08 23.54 9.42
C ASN A 232 5.41 23.74 8.06
N PHE A 233 4.90 24.95 7.78
CA PHE A 233 4.27 25.24 6.50
C PHE A 233 5.29 25.32 5.36
N ARG A 234 6.46 25.91 5.58
CA ARG A 234 7.54 25.94 4.58
C ARG A 234 7.99 24.53 4.20
N THR A 235 8.18 23.64 5.18
CA THR A 235 8.52 22.24 4.92
C THR A 235 7.37 21.47 4.28
N HIS A 236 6.10 21.79 4.62
CA HIS A 236 4.92 21.22 3.96
C HIS A 236 4.88 21.59 2.47
N LEU A 237 5.09 22.86 2.15
CA LEU A 237 5.16 23.36 0.78
C LEU A 237 6.32 22.73 -0.01
N LEU A 238 7.50 22.62 0.60
CA LEU A 238 8.65 21.95 -0.01
C LEU A 238 8.36 20.48 -0.32
N GLY A 239 7.80 19.73 0.63
CA GLY A 239 7.47 18.33 0.40
C GLY A 239 6.41 18.13 -0.69
N GLY A 240 5.43 19.03 -0.79
CA GLY A 240 4.44 19.05 -1.87
C GLY A 240 5.07 19.31 -3.24
N LEU A 241 5.97 20.30 -3.31
CA LEU A 241 6.77 20.62 -4.49
C LEU A 241 7.66 19.46 -4.92
N ARG A 242 8.37 18.81 -3.98
CA ARG A 242 9.23 17.65 -4.28
C ARG A 242 8.41 16.48 -4.83
N TYR A 243 7.22 16.20 -4.28
CA TYR A 243 6.32 15.19 -4.84
C TYR A 243 5.86 15.56 -6.26
N ALA A 244 5.31 16.77 -6.45
CA ALA A 244 4.82 17.22 -7.76
C ALA A 244 5.94 17.19 -8.83
N SER A 245 7.17 17.55 -8.45
CA SER A 245 8.37 17.54 -9.29
C SER A 245 9.01 16.16 -9.45
N ASN A 246 8.37 15.10 -8.94
CA ASN A 246 8.85 13.72 -8.97
C ASN A 246 10.21 13.49 -8.28
N ARG A 247 10.61 14.36 -7.36
CA ARG A 247 11.85 14.29 -6.56
C ARG A 247 11.68 13.49 -5.27
N ALA A 248 10.45 13.39 -4.76
CA ALA A 248 10.06 12.47 -3.71
C ALA A 248 8.89 11.61 -4.17
N LYS A 249 8.87 10.34 -3.76
CA LYS A 249 7.84 9.35 -4.13
C LYS A 249 6.84 9.19 -3.01
N ALA A 250 5.56 9.05 -3.35
CA ALA A 250 4.49 8.77 -2.42
C ALA A 250 3.33 8.07 -3.13
N ASP A 251 2.59 7.25 -2.40
CA ASP A 251 1.34 6.66 -2.89
C ASP A 251 0.19 7.66 -2.73
N CYS A 252 -0.18 8.34 -3.82
CA CYS A 252 -1.28 9.30 -3.84
C CYS A 252 -2.56 8.75 -4.48
N ARG A 253 -2.74 7.42 -4.46
CA ARG A 253 -4.02 6.79 -4.82
C ARG A 253 -5.02 6.99 -3.67
N PRO A 254 -6.31 7.25 -3.96
CA PRO A 254 -7.32 7.42 -2.92
C PRO A 254 -7.39 6.23 -1.99
N GLU A 255 -7.49 6.50 -0.69
CA GLU A 255 -7.49 5.47 0.34
C GLU A 255 -8.87 5.32 0.98
N THR A 256 -9.48 4.15 0.80
CA THR A 256 -10.80 3.83 1.38
C THR A 256 -10.85 2.43 1.98
N GLY A 257 -11.50 2.31 3.14
CA GLY A 257 -11.79 1.02 3.79
C GLY A 257 -10.67 0.44 4.64
N TYR A 258 -9.66 1.23 5.01
CA TYR A 258 -8.58 0.76 5.90
C TYR A 258 -8.91 1.02 7.37
N THR A 259 -8.54 0.05 8.20
CA THR A 259 -8.56 0.13 9.66
C THR A 259 -7.15 0.27 10.19
N LYS A 260 -6.95 1.15 11.17
CA LYS A 260 -5.64 1.39 11.79
C LYS A 260 -5.29 0.22 12.72
N LEU A 261 -4.17 -0.45 12.47
CA LEU A 261 -3.58 -1.42 13.40
C LEU A 261 -2.59 -0.76 14.36
N TYR A 262 -1.86 0.25 13.88
CA TYR A 262 -0.99 1.08 14.70
C TYR A 262 -1.04 2.54 14.23
N ASN A 263 -1.38 3.43 15.16
CA ASN A 263 -1.37 4.88 15.00
C ASN A 263 -0.84 5.60 16.26
N GLY A 264 0.01 4.90 17.03
CA GLY A 264 0.54 5.33 18.32
C GLY A 264 0.12 4.45 19.49
N SER A 265 -0.98 3.70 19.37
CA SER A 265 -1.36 2.66 20.32
C SER A 265 -0.75 1.30 19.95
N THR A 266 -0.16 0.62 20.93
CA THR A 266 0.35 -0.76 20.79
C THR A 266 -0.65 -1.82 21.24
N THR A 267 -1.91 -1.44 21.49
CA THR A 267 -2.97 -2.40 21.83
C THR A 267 -3.10 -3.46 20.73
N GLY A 268 -3.06 -4.74 21.14
CA GLY A 268 -3.14 -5.88 20.23
C GLY A 268 -1.81 -6.28 19.59
N TRP A 269 -0.71 -5.59 19.92
CA TRP A 269 0.64 -5.95 19.51
C TRP A 269 1.40 -6.69 20.61
N SER A 270 2.36 -7.53 20.22
CA SER A 270 3.23 -8.27 21.12
C SER A 270 4.66 -8.30 20.57
N GLN A 271 5.63 -8.36 21.47
CA GLN A 271 7.04 -8.46 21.13
C GLN A 271 7.50 -9.91 21.28
N SER A 272 8.26 -10.40 20.32
CA SER A 272 8.98 -11.67 20.36
C SER A 272 10.48 -11.42 20.16
N GLY A 273 11.33 -12.11 20.93
CA GLY A 273 12.78 -11.96 20.88
C GLY A 273 13.33 -10.76 21.67
N PRO A 274 14.67 -10.63 21.74
CA PRO A 274 15.37 -9.62 22.53
C PRO A 274 15.29 -8.18 21.99
N GLY A 275 14.89 -7.98 20.73
CA GLY A 275 14.64 -6.66 20.16
C GLY A 275 13.41 -5.97 20.74
N SER A 276 13.33 -4.65 20.55
CA SER A 276 12.14 -3.88 20.91
C SER A 276 11.98 -2.62 20.06
N PHE A 277 10.84 -1.95 20.19
CA PHE A 277 10.59 -0.65 19.57
C PHE A 277 10.29 0.40 20.64
N THR A 278 10.97 1.53 20.56
CA THR A 278 10.52 2.74 21.25
C THR A 278 9.30 3.30 20.54
N ASN A 279 8.33 3.84 21.28
CA ASN A 279 7.12 4.43 20.72
C ASN A 279 7.02 5.90 21.13
N SER A 280 7.31 6.80 20.19
CA SER A 280 7.27 8.25 20.43
C SER A 280 6.58 8.93 19.25
N ASP A 281 5.66 9.85 19.53
CA ASP A 281 4.89 10.58 18.51
C ASP A 281 4.31 9.65 17.42
N ALA A 282 3.72 8.54 17.87
CA ALA A 282 3.17 7.49 17.01
C ALA A 282 4.15 6.93 15.95
N THR A 283 5.44 6.91 16.30
CA THR A 283 6.51 6.31 15.51
C THR A 283 7.20 5.23 16.34
N LEU A 284 7.22 4.01 15.81
CA LEU A 284 7.98 2.89 16.35
C LEU A 284 9.42 3.00 15.83
N SER A 285 10.43 3.08 16.69
CA SER A 285 11.85 3.05 16.28
C SER A 285 12.56 1.85 16.90
N SER A 286 13.19 1.06 16.06
CA SER A 286 13.79 -0.23 16.39
C SER A 286 15.01 -0.06 17.30
N THR A 287 15.17 -0.94 18.29
CA THR A 287 16.30 -0.94 19.23
C THR A 287 16.64 -2.35 19.71
N GLY A 288 17.92 -2.64 19.91
CA GLY A 288 18.39 -3.94 20.41
C GLY A 288 18.63 -4.96 19.30
N GLY A 289 18.64 -6.25 19.63
CA GLY A 289 18.93 -7.35 18.66
C GLY A 289 17.69 -7.96 18.02
N MET A 290 17.83 -9.06 17.28
CA MET A 290 16.73 -9.69 16.53
C MET A 290 15.40 -9.75 17.31
N GLY A 291 14.33 -9.24 16.71
CA GLY A 291 13.02 -9.18 17.32
C GLY A 291 11.91 -9.01 16.30
N LEU A 292 10.70 -9.39 16.71
CA LEU A 292 9.50 -9.32 15.90
C LEU A 292 8.40 -8.67 16.73
N PHE A 293 7.95 -7.50 16.30
CA PHE A 293 6.79 -6.84 16.87
C PHE A 293 5.57 -7.16 15.99
N TRP A 294 4.66 -7.96 16.51
CA TRP A 294 3.60 -8.58 15.71
C TRP A 294 2.22 -8.32 16.28
N TYR A 295 1.21 -8.29 15.40
CA TYR A 295 -0.17 -8.05 15.80
C TYR A 295 -0.80 -9.36 16.29
N SER A 296 -0.76 -9.61 17.59
CA SER A 296 -1.17 -10.88 18.20
C SER A 296 -2.67 -11.03 18.40
N ALA A 297 -3.43 -9.95 18.31
CA ALA A 297 -4.88 -9.97 18.54
C ALA A 297 -5.66 -10.79 17.50
N LYS A 298 -5.14 -10.94 16.27
CA LYS A 298 -5.85 -11.60 15.18
C LYS A 298 -4.91 -12.05 14.05
N GLN A 299 -5.25 -13.18 13.41
CA GLN A 299 -4.67 -13.62 12.14
C GLN A 299 -5.43 -13.04 10.94
N PHE A 300 -4.71 -12.84 9.83
CA PHE A 300 -5.25 -12.30 8.59
C PHE A 300 -5.04 -13.30 7.44
N THR A 301 -5.88 -13.18 6.41
CA THR A 301 -5.86 -14.05 5.24
C THR A 301 -5.76 -13.22 3.97
N SER A 302 -6.88 -12.70 3.46
CA SER A 302 -6.93 -11.79 2.30
C SER A 302 -7.05 -10.34 2.74
N TYR A 303 -6.02 -9.55 2.47
CA TYR A 303 -5.93 -8.17 2.93
C TYR A 303 -4.99 -7.34 2.06
N SER A 304 -5.21 -6.02 2.09
CA SER A 304 -4.17 -5.04 1.77
C SER A 304 -3.65 -4.46 3.08
N LEU A 305 -2.37 -4.68 3.38
CA LEU A 305 -1.66 -4.11 4.52
C LEU A 305 -0.81 -2.96 4.01
N LYS A 306 -0.87 -1.80 4.65
CA LYS A 306 0.13 -0.76 4.41
C LYS A 306 0.83 -0.35 5.68
N ALA A 307 2.08 0.06 5.52
CA ALA A 307 2.91 0.59 6.58
C ALA A 307 3.89 1.62 5.99
N ASP A 308 4.07 2.71 6.71
CA ASP A 308 5.12 3.67 6.43
C ASP A 308 6.38 3.23 7.17
N TRP A 309 7.51 3.21 6.47
CA TRP A 309 8.80 2.82 7.03
C TRP A 309 9.89 3.81 6.61
N ARG A 310 10.95 3.87 7.42
CA ARG A 310 12.16 4.64 7.15
C ARG A 310 13.36 3.95 7.74
N LEU A 311 14.45 3.90 7.00
CA LEU A 311 15.76 3.47 7.48
C LEU A 311 16.69 4.67 7.72
N THR A 312 17.60 4.54 8.68
CA THR A 312 18.72 5.47 8.86
C THR A 312 20.00 4.84 8.32
N GLY A 313 20.63 5.48 7.33
CA GLY A 313 21.84 4.94 6.72
C GLY A 313 21.61 3.60 6.04
N ASP A 314 22.63 2.75 6.08
CA ASP A 314 22.57 1.37 5.62
C ASP A 314 22.09 0.49 6.78
N SER A 315 20.84 0.05 6.74
CA SER A 315 20.19 -0.72 7.80
C SER A 315 19.29 -1.78 7.18
N ASN A 316 19.05 -2.85 7.94
CA ASN A 316 18.20 -3.95 7.53
C ASN A 316 16.94 -4.04 8.40
N SER A 317 15.80 -4.32 7.77
CA SER A 317 14.55 -4.65 8.44
C SER A 317 13.60 -5.38 7.46
N GLY A 318 12.37 -5.66 7.90
CA GLY A 318 11.37 -6.29 7.06
C GLY A 318 9.97 -6.26 7.67
N ILE A 319 8.98 -6.57 6.84
CA ILE A 319 7.61 -6.84 7.26
C ILE A 319 7.33 -8.32 7.01
N PHE A 320 6.95 -9.03 8.07
CA PHE A 320 6.58 -10.44 8.02
C PHE A 320 5.07 -10.63 7.83
N VAL A 321 4.70 -11.62 7.02
CA VAL A 321 3.33 -12.07 6.78
C VAL A 321 3.24 -13.60 6.80
N GLY A 322 2.07 -14.14 7.13
CA GLY A 322 1.79 -15.57 6.97
C GLY A 322 2.55 -16.49 7.93
N PHE A 323 2.85 -16.04 9.15
CA PHE A 323 3.51 -16.89 10.15
C PHE A 323 2.54 -17.33 11.25
N PRO A 324 2.73 -18.51 11.85
CA PRO A 324 1.96 -18.95 13.01
C PRO A 324 2.37 -18.16 14.26
N ASN A 325 1.73 -18.41 15.41
CA ASN A 325 2.07 -17.70 16.65
C ASN A 325 3.57 -17.93 16.99
N PRO A 326 4.39 -16.87 17.04
CA PRO A 326 5.84 -17.01 17.25
C PRO A 326 6.22 -17.23 18.73
N GLY A 327 5.28 -17.07 19.67
CA GLY A 327 5.61 -17.03 21.09
C GLY A 327 6.72 -16.01 21.37
N ASN A 328 7.81 -16.46 21.99
CA ASN A 328 9.01 -15.65 22.25
C ASN A 328 10.17 -15.95 21.28
N ASP A 329 9.95 -16.75 20.23
CA ASP A 329 10.95 -17.06 19.22
C ASP A 329 10.67 -16.27 17.92
N PRO A 330 11.41 -15.18 17.64
CA PRO A 330 11.18 -14.38 16.44
C PRO A 330 11.55 -15.14 15.15
N TRP A 331 12.34 -16.22 15.24
CA TRP A 331 12.73 -17.02 14.08
C TRP A 331 11.58 -17.85 13.52
N VAL A 332 10.46 -18.01 14.24
CA VAL A 332 9.26 -18.64 13.70
C VAL A 332 8.76 -17.90 12.46
N ALA A 333 8.76 -16.56 12.48
CA ALA A 333 8.34 -15.77 11.32
C ALA A 333 9.29 -15.91 10.13
N VAL A 334 10.60 -15.99 10.39
CA VAL A 334 11.63 -16.22 9.37
C VAL A 334 11.50 -17.60 8.72
N ASN A 335 11.31 -18.62 9.56
CA ASN A 335 11.33 -20.01 9.12
C ASN A 335 10.00 -20.47 8.53
N GLN A 336 8.88 -19.87 8.92
CA GLN A 336 7.53 -20.36 8.58
C GLN A 336 6.62 -19.30 7.93
N GLY A 337 7.01 -18.01 7.91
CA GLY A 337 6.30 -16.96 7.19
C GLY A 337 7.05 -16.45 5.97
N TYR A 338 6.72 -15.24 5.52
CA TYR A 338 7.46 -14.53 4.47
C TYR A 338 7.82 -13.14 4.92
N GLU A 339 9.07 -12.77 4.66
CA GLU A 339 9.56 -11.41 4.88
C GLU A 339 9.55 -10.64 3.57
N VAL A 340 8.90 -9.49 3.57
CA VAL A 340 9.10 -8.45 2.56
C VAL A 340 10.22 -7.55 3.05
N GLN A 341 11.35 -7.63 2.37
CA GLN A 341 12.60 -7.03 2.81
C GLN A 341 12.61 -5.51 2.74
N ILE A 342 13.38 -4.89 3.64
CA ILE A 342 13.67 -3.46 3.68
C ILE A 342 15.19 -3.31 3.87
N ASP A 343 15.91 -3.45 2.77
CA ASP A 343 17.35 -3.19 2.70
C ASP A 343 17.73 -2.88 1.24
N ALA A 344 18.13 -1.66 0.92
CA ALA A 344 18.32 -1.28 -0.47
C ALA A 344 19.64 -1.78 -1.07
N THR A 345 20.63 -2.06 -0.23
CA THR A 345 22.05 -2.26 -0.62
C THR A 345 22.45 -3.73 -0.65
N ASP A 346 21.64 -4.62 -0.08
CA ASP A 346 21.88 -6.07 -0.11
C ASP A 346 21.66 -6.69 -1.51
N ALA A 347 21.97 -7.98 -1.63
CA ALA A 347 21.80 -8.80 -2.81
C ALA A 347 20.35 -8.77 -3.33
N ALA A 348 20.19 -9.05 -4.63
CA ALA A 348 18.91 -8.91 -5.32
C ALA A 348 17.76 -9.71 -4.67
N ASP A 349 18.02 -10.90 -4.12
CA ASP A 349 17.04 -11.74 -3.44
C ASP A 349 16.78 -11.35 -1.96
N ARG A 350 17.44 -10.31 -1.47
CA ARG A 350 17.30 -9.74 -0.11
C ARG A 350 17.10 -8.22 -0.10
N THR A 351 16.98 -7.61 -1.28
CA THR A 351 16.84 -6.16 -1.40
C THR A 351 15.42 -5.68 -1.03
N THR A 352 15.23 -4.37 -0.85
CA THR A 352 13.94 -3.72 -0.61
C THR A 352 12.86 -4.24 -1.56
N GLY A 353 11.85 -4.90 -1.00
CA GLY A 353 10.69 -5.44 -1.71
C GLY A 353 10.85 -6.87 -2.21
N ALA A 354 12.02 -7.48 -2.04
CA ALA A 354 12.21 -8.90 -2.25
C ALA A 354 11.40 -9.70 -1.22
N ILE A 355 10.93 -10.87 -1.64
CA ILE A 355 10.50 -11.92 -0.71
C ILE A 355 11.77 -12.65 -0.30
N TYR A 356 12.22 -12.44 0.95
CA TYR A 356 13.58 -12.77 1.41
C TYR A 356 14.02 -14.18 1.00
N THR A 357 15.04 -14.29 0.14
CA THR A 357 15.61 -15.54 -0.41
C THR A 357 14.70 -16.37 -1.34
N PHE A 358 13.47 -15.91 -1.62
CA PHE A 358 12.53 -16.59 -2.53
C PHE A 358 12.40 -15.90 -3.88
N GLN A 359 12.25 -14.57 -3.89
CA GLN A 359 12.03 -13.81 -5.13
C GLN A 359 12.54 -12.37 -5.00
N SER A 360 13.45 -11.99 -5.88
CA SER A 360 13.90 -10.61 -6.03
C SER A 360 12.76 -9.67 -6.43
N ALA A 361 12.86 -8.39 -6.05
CA ALA A 361 12.01 -7.35 -6.62
C ALA A 361 12.42 -7.03 -8.07
N ASP A 362 11.51 -6.44 -8.85
CA ASP A 362 11.88 -5.71 -10.06
C ASP A 362 12.74 -4.51 -9.66
N LEU A 363 14.05 -4.63 -9.86
CA LEU A 363 15.04 -3.64 -9.44
C LEU A 363 14.80 -2.28 -10.12
N ALA A 364 14.40 -2.26 -11.39
CA ALA A 364 14.15 -1.01 -12.09
C ALA A 364 12.90 -0.30 -11.54
N ALA A 365 11.83 -1.06 -11.28
CA ALA A 365 10.63 -0.51 -10.64
C ALA A 365 10.90 -0.06 -9.20
N ARG A 366 11.72 -0.81 -8.45
CA ARG A 366 12.16 -0.49 -7.09
C ARG A 366 12.97 0.81 -7.07
N ASP A 367 14.02 0.90 -7.87
CA ASP A 367 14.90 2.07 -7.91
C ASP A 367 14.13 3.33 -8.34
N ALA A 368 13.16 3.19 -9.24
CA ALA A 368 12.30 4.29 -9.67
C ALA A 368 11.28 4.74 -8.60
N ALA A 369 10.98 3.90 -7.60
CA ALA A 369 9.96 4.15 -6.59
C ALA A 369 10.51 4.39 -5.18
N LEU A 370 11.75 3.98 -4.90
CA LEU A 370 12.37 4.06 -3.58
C LEU A 370 12.87 5.48 -3.29
N ASN A 371 12.46 6.04 -2.15
CA ASN A 371 13.08 7.25 -1.60
C ASN A 371 14.41 6.89 -0.89
N PRO A 372 15.41 7.80 -0.91
CA PRO A 372 16.68 7.60 -0.23
C PRO A 372 16.55 7.30 1.27
N ALA A 373 17.59 6.69 1.85
CA ALA A 373 17.67 6.49 3.30
C ALA A 373 17.51 7.83 4.05
N GLY A 374 16.80 7.80 5.19
CA GLY A 374 16.39 8.98 5.93
C GLY A 374 15.05 9.59 5.48
N GLU A 375 14.52 9.20 4.33
CA GLU A 375 13.17 9.55 3.87
C GLU A 375 12.17 8.42 4.13
N TRP A 376 10.89 8.79 4.23
CA TRP A 376 9.82 7.83 4.44
C TRP A 376 9.42 7.17 3.12
N ASN A 377 9.12 5.89 3.22
CA ASN A 377 8.58 5.07 2.15
C ASN A 377 7.31 4.39 2.65
N ALA A 378 6.40 4.07 1.75
CA ALA A 378 5.18 3.33 2.05
C ALA A 378 5.21 1.99 1.32
N TYR A 379 4.95 0.91 2.05
CA TYR A 379 4.57 -0.36 1.44
C TYR A 379 3.05 -0.52 1.40
N GLU A 380 2.56 -1.10 0.31
CA GLU A 380 1.31 -1.85 0.27
C GLU A 380 1.63 -3.32 -0.02
N LEU A 381 1.27 -4.21 0.91
CA LEU A 381 1.32 -5.64 0.74
C LEU A 381 -0.10 -6.14 0.51
N LEU A 382 -0.38 -6.50 -0.74
CA LEU A 382 -1.64 -7.11 -1.13
C LEU A 382 -1.49 -8.62 -1.09
N VAL A 383 -2.08 -9.23 -0.06
CA VAL A 383 -2.05 -10.66 0.20
C VAL A 383 -3.42 -11.23 -0.17
N GLU A 384 -3.45 -12.15 -1.13
CA GLU A 384 -4.68 -12.80 -1.62
C GLU A 384 -4.39 -14.29 -1.87
N GLY A 385 -5.01 -15.15 -1.06
CA GLY A 385 -4.68 -16.57 -1.06
C GLY A 385 -3.18 -16.77 -0.79
N GLN A 386 -2.47 -17.44 -1.70
CA GLN A 386 -1.03 -17.68 -1.61
C GLN A 386 -0.17 -16.67 -2.39
N ARG A 387 -0.73 -15.52 -2.79
CA ARG A 387 -0.03 -14.49 -3.56
C ARG A 387 0.25 -13.24 -2.72
N ILE A 388 1.46 -12.70 -2.82
CA ILE A 388 1.88 -11.41 -2.27
C ILE A 388 2.22 -10.49 -3.44
N ARG A 389 1.53 -9.35 -3.53
CA ARG A 389 1.95 -8.22 -4.37
C ARG A 389 2.49 -7.11 -3.51
N VAL A 390 3.72 -6.68 -3.80
CA VAL A 390 4.42 -5.63 -3.05
C VAL A 390 4.42 -4.36 -3.89
N TYR A 391 3.79 -3.32 -3.37
CA TYR A 391 3.88 -1.97 -3.93
C TYR A 391 4.73 -1.10 -3.02
N LEU A 392 5.68 -0.38 -3.61
CA LEU A 392 6.50 0.64 -2.96
C LEU A 392 6.10 2.01 -3.48
N ASN A 393 5.66 2.90 -2.58
CA ASN A 393 5.18 4.25 -2.92
C ASN A 393 4.17 4.24 -4.08
N GLY A 394 3.26 3.24 -4.08
CA GLY A 394 2.21 3.07 -5.08
C GLY A 394 2.62 2.33 -6.36
N LYS A 395 3.91 2.02 -6.56
CA LYS A 395 4.42 1.27 -7.71
C LYS A 395 4.54 -0.21 -7.37
N LEU A 396 3.98 -1.09 -8.19
CA LEU A 396 4.20 -2.54 -8.07
C LEU A 396 5.67 -2.86 -8.35
N ILE A 397 6.33 -3.54 -7.40
CA ILE A 397 7.75 -3.92 -7.51
C ILE A 397 7.99 -5.42 -7.31
N ASN A 398 7.01 -6.16 -6.80
CA ASN A 398 7.12 -7.61 -6.67
C ASN A 398 5.74 -8.27 -6.74
N ASP A 399 5.68 -9.45 -7.35
CA ASP A 399 4.46 -10.23 -7.53
C ASP A 399 4.81 -11.72 -7.36
N PHE A 400 4.68 -12.20 -6.13
CA PHE A 400 5.14 -13.51 -5.70
C PHE A 400 3.95 -14.43 -5.40
N THR A 401 4.05 -15.69 -5.81
CA THR A 401 3.10 -16.74 -5.44
C THR A 401 3.83 -17.81 -4.66
N ASN A 402 3.39 -18.06 -3.44
CA ASN A 402 3.88 -19.18 -2.62
C ASN A 402 3.52 -20.52 -3.28
N THR A 403 4.52 -21.37 -3.46
CA THR A 403 4.39 -22.77 -3.91
C THR A 403 4.94 -23.77 -2.89
N ASP A 404 5.44 -23.31 -1.75
CA ASP A 404 5.95 -24.14 -0.66
C ASP A 404 4.79 -24.64 0.21
N PRO A 405 4.49 -25.96 0.22
CA PRO A 405 3.40 -26.51 1.02
C PRO A 405 3.66 -26.44 2.53
N ALA A 406 4.89 -26.14 2.97
CA ALA A 406 5.23 -25.97 4.37
C ALA A 406 4.96 -24.55 4.91
N ARG A 407 4.63 -23.59 4.03
CA ARG A 407 4.32 -22.20 4.40
C ARG A 407 2.93 -21.81 3.93
N ASN A 408 2.31 -20.86 4.63
CA ASN A 408 0.96 -20.39 4.32
C ASN A 408 0.88 -18.87 4.54
N LEU A 409 0.26 -18.12 3.63
CA LEU A 409 0.04 -16.68 3.83
C LEU A 409 -1.08 -16.32 4.80
N ASP A 410 -1.92 -17.29 5.18
CA ASP A 410 -2.84 -17.14 6.31
C ASP A 410 -2.05 -17.15 7.62
N GLY A 411 -2.10 -16.06 8.38
CA GLY A 411 -1.35 -15.98 9.62
C GLY A 411 -1.24 -14.58 10.19
N TYR A 412 -0.23 -14.38 11.03
CA TYR A 412 0.03 -13.09 11.65
C TYR A 412 0.85 -12.18 10.73
N ILE A 413 0.84 -10.90 11.08
CA ILE A 413 1.70 -9.87 10.50
C ILE A 413 2.64 -9.31 11.57
N GLY A 414 3.83 -8.88 11.18
CA GLY A 414 4.76 -8.24 12.10
C GLY A 414 5.83 -7.42 11.41
N ILE A 415 6.48 -6.55 12.18
CA ILE A 415 7.61 -5.73 11.75
C ILE A 415 8.87 -6.18 12.48
N GLN A 416 10.00 -6.12 11.79
CA GLN A 416 11.27 -6.65 12.28
C GLN A 416 12.12 -5.58 12.96
N ASN A 417 12.72 -5.93 14.10
CA ASN A 417 13.98 -5.34 14.53
C ASN A 417 15.10 -6.34 14.17
N HIS A 418 16.02 -5.96 13.28
CA HIS A 418 17.03 -6.89 12.77
C HIS A 418 18.24 -7.04 13.72
N GLY A 419 19.10 -6.03 13.79
CA GLY A 419 20.28 -6.01 14.64
C GLY A 419 20.46 -4.69 15.39
N ALA A 420 21.37 -4.68 16.37
CA ALA A 420 21.59 -3.50 17.22
C ALA A 420 22.20 -2.30 16.49
N ALA A 421 22.78 -2.52 15.31
CA ALA A 421 23.29 -1.47 14.44
C ALA A 421 22.20 -0.91 13.50
N ASP A 422 21.13 -1.68 13.27
CA ASP A 422 20.08 -1.34 12.31
C ASP A 422 19.05 -0.41 12.95
N GLN A 423 18.70 0.65 12.22
CA GLN A 423 17.77 1.66 12.67
C GLN A 423 16.62 1.78 11.69
N ALA A 424 15.53 1.09 12.01
CA ALA A 424 14.28 1.14 11.28
C ALA A 424 13.20 1.86 12.08
N ALA A 425 12.40 2.67 11.40
CA ALA A 425 11.23 3.31 11.96
C ALA A 425 9.97 2.89 11.19
N PHE A 426 8.88 2.67 11.91
CA PHE A 426 7.57 2.32 11.35
C PHE A 426 6.47 3.20 11.93
N ARG A 427 5.47 3.54 11.12
CA ARG A 427 4.24 4.20 11.56
C ARG A 427 3.08 3.88 10.63
N ASN A 428 1.88 4.35 11.02
CA ASN A 428 0.68 4.31 10.20
C ASN A 428 0.39 2.92 9.61
N ILE A 429 0.48 1.88 10.45
CA ILE A 429 0.22 0.51 10.00
C ILE A 429 -1.28 0.31 9.96
N ARG A 430 -1.80 -0.02 8.78
CA ARG A 430 -3.23 -0.08 8.51
C ARG A 430 -3.56 -1.21 7.56
N ILE A 431 -4.73 -1.81 7.77
CA ILE A 431 -5.15 -3.00 7.04
C ILE A 431 -6.56 -2.82 6.50
N LYS A 432 -6.76 -3.26 5.28
CA LYS A 432 -8.06 -3.43 4.66
C LYS A 432 -8.24 -4.91 4.41
N GLU A 433 -9.05 -5.55 5.24
CA GLU A 433 -9.50 -6.91 4.97
C GLU A 433 -10.34 -6.88 3.70
N LEU A 434 -10.00 -7.74 2.74
CA LEU A 434 -10.66 -7.77 1.45
C LEU A 434 -11.91 -8.64 1.57
N THR A 435 -12.95 -8.04 2.15
CA THR A 435 -14.29 -8.62 2.17
C THR A 435 -14.84 -8.60 0.73
N GLY A 436 -14.76 -9.76 0.09
CA GLY A 436 -14.96 -9.92 -1.35
C GLY A 436 -14.35 -11.23 -1.88
N GLN A 437 -13.47 -11.84 -1.10
CA GLN A 437 -13.19 -13.28 -1.14
C GLN A 437 -13.83 -13.93 0.11
N PRO A 438 -14.61 -15.00 -0.04
CA PRO A 438 -15.28 -15.67 1.09
C PRO A 438 -14.27 -16.19 2.13
N PRO A 439 -14.72 -16.38 3.39
CA PRO A 439 -13.93 -17.00 4.45
C PRO A 439 -13.26 -18.31 4.03
N VAL A 440 -12.02 -18.50 4.48
CA VAL A 440 -11.17 -19.70 4.35
C VAL A 440 -11.70 -20.94 5.08
N THR A 441 -12.91 -20.90 5.65
CA THR A 441 -13.55 -22.09 6.22
C THR A 441 -14.03 -22.97 5.07
N ASN A 442 -13.32 -24.08 4.83
CA ASN A 442 -13.82 -25.13 3.96
C ASN A 442 -15.09 -25.71 4.59
N LEU A 443 -16.25 -25.28 4.09
CA LEU A 443 -17.58 -25.69 4.53
C LEU A 443 -17.86 -27.15 4.23
N ALA A 444 -17.11 -27.76 3.30
CA ALA A 444 -17.20 -29.18 2.99
C ALA A 444 -16.39 -30.07 3.95
N LEU A 445 -15.43 -29.50 4.70
CA LEU A 445 -14.52 -30.28 5.55
C LEU A 445 -15.29 -31.15 6.55
N ASN A 446 -15.03 -32.46 6.51
CA ASN A 446 -15.65 -33.48 7.34
C ASN A 446 -17.19 -33.52 7.27
N LYS A 447 -17.79 -32.97 6.21
CA LYS A 447 -19.22 -33.07 5.96
C LYS A 447 -19.60 -34.39 5.30
N THR A 448 -20.89 -34.69 5.32
CA THR A 448 -21.44 -35.85 4.63
C THR A 448 -21.31 -35.68 3.12
N ALA A 449 -20.40 -36.45 2.52
CA ALA A 449 -20.25 -36.57 1.08
C ALA A 449 -20.91 -37.86 0.56
N THR A 450 -21.56 -37.76 -0.60
CA THR A 450 -22.14 -38.90 -1.32
C THR A 450 -21.76 -38.81 -2.79
N ALA A 451 -21.76 -39.94 -3.49
CA ALA A 451 -21.41 -40.01 -4.91
C ALA A 451 -22.33 -40.97 -5.66
N SER A 452 -22.39 -40.83 -6.97
CA SER A 452 -23.13 -41.74 -7.86
C SER A 452 -22.59 -43.17 -7.81
N SER A 453 -21.29 -43.32 -7.57
CA SER A 453 -20.62 -44.61 -7.42
C SER A 453 -19.28 -44.44 -6.71
N VAL A 454 -18.68 -45.57 -6.36
CA VAL A 454 -17.29 -45.68 -5.92
C VAL A 454 -16.59 -46.76 -6.75
N GLU A 455 -15.31 -46.58 -7.08
CA GLU A 455 -14.50 -47.59 -7.77
C GLU A 455 -14.48 -48.91 -6.96
N ASN A 456 -14.26 -48.79 -5.65
CA ASN A 456 -14.39 -49.84 -4.65
C ASN A 456 -14.45 -49.22 -3.23
N ALA A 457 -14.55 -50.05 -2.19
CA ALA A 457 -14.72 -49.60 -0.80
C ALA A 457 -13.54 -48.78 -0.23
N SER A 458 -12.35 -48.82 -0.85
CA SER A 458 -11.18 -48.05 -0.42
C SER A 458 -11.19 -46.59 -0.88
N TYR A 459 -12.08 -46.21 -1.80
CA TYR A 459 -12.16 -44.86 -2.36
C TYR A 459 -13.55 -44.19 -2.16
N PRO A 460 -14.07 -44.14 -0.91
CA PRO A 460 -15.37 -43.54 -0.62
C PRO A 460 -15.40 -42.02 -0.89
N ALA A 461 -16.59 -41.47 -1.07
CA ALA A 461 -16.79 -40.03 -1.28
C ALA A 461 -16.25 -39.16 -0.11
N SER A 462 -16.24 -39.70 1.11
CA SER A 462 -15.70 -39.01 2.29
C SER A 462 -14.23 -38.63 2.16
N ASN A 463 -13.45 -39.38 1.38
CA ASN A 463 -12.03 -39.11 1.17
C ASN A 463 -11.77 -37.84 0.36
N ALA A 464 -12.76 -37.27 -0.33
CA ALA A 464 -12.57 -36.00 -1.05
C ALA A 464 -12.83 -34.78 -0.15
N VAL A 465 -13.30 -34.97 1.08
CA VAL A 465 -13.70 -33.88 1.98
C VAL A 465 -13.02 -33.96 3.35
N ASP A 466 -11.93 -34.71 3.45
CA ASP A 466 -11.16 -34.95 4.68
C ASP A 466 -9.90 -34.07 4.78
N ALA A 467 -9.64 -33.23 3.78
CA ALA A 467 -8.45 -32.38 3.64
C ALA A 467 -7.11 -33.15 3.57
N SER A 468 -7.13 -34.44 3.19
CA SER A 468 -5.93 -35.24 2.99
C SER A 468 -5.57 -35.33 1.51
N THR A 469 -4.31 -35.07 1.19
CA THR A 469 -3.77 -35.27 -0.18
C THR A 469 -3.34 -36.71 -0.44
N SER A 470 -3.53 -37.61 0.53
CA SER A 470 -3.12 -39.03 0.47
C SER A 470 -4.30 -40.00 0.27
N THR A 471 -5.52 -39.51 0.47
CA THR A 471 -6.79 -40.22 0.32
C THR A 471 -7.55 -39.61 -0.84
N ARG A 472 -8.37 -40.40 -1.54
CA ARG A 472 -9.15 -39.92 -2.69
C ARG A 472 -10.51 -40.60 -2.77
N TRP A 473 -11.50 -39.88 -3.29
CA TRP A 473 -12.69 -40.49 -3.87
C TRP A 473 -12.39 -40.93 -5.31
N SER A 474 -12.96 -42.05 -5.74
CA SER A 474 -12.94 -42.44 -7.14
C SER A 474 -14.25 -43.07 -7.58
N SER A 475 -14.72 -42.76 -8.78
CA SER A 475 -15.97 -43.29 -9.35
C SER A 475 -15.78 -44.59 -10.13
N ALA A 476 -16.90 -45.23 -10.49
CA ALA A 476 -16.95 -46.20 -11.57
C ALA A 476 -16.51 -45.59 -12.91
N PHE A 477 -16.05 -46.45 -13.84
CA PHE A 477 -15.37 -46.04 -15.08
C PHE A 477 -16.38 -45.79 -16.22
N SER A 478 -17.33 -44.90 -15.96
CA SER A 478 -18.42 -44.55 -16.88
C SER A 478 -18.75 -43.07 -16.79
N ASP A 479 -19.41 -42.55 -17.83
CA ASP A 479 -19.91 -41.17 -17.87
C ASP A 479 -21.45 -41.17 -17.93
N PRO A 480 -22.14 -40.24 -17.24
CA PRO A 480 -21.63 -39.28 -16.26
C PRO A 480 -21.44 -39.92 -14.86
N GLN A 481 -20.70 -39.24 -13.98
CA GLN A 481 -20.66 -39.53 -12.53
C GLN A 481 -20.65 -38.24 -11.74
N TRP A 482 -20.99 -38.31 -10.45
CA TRP A 482 -20.98 -37.15 -9.58
C TRP A 482 -20.53 -37.47 -8.17
N ILE A 483 -19.99 -36.44 -7.51
CA ILE A 483 -19.80 -36.36 -6.05
C ILE A 483 -20.49 -35.10 -5.55
N GLN A 484 -21.13 -35.17 -4.39
CA GLN A 484 -21.76 -34.04 -3.73
C GLN A 484 -21.45 -34.02 -2.23
N VAL A 485 -21.59 -32.84 -1.63
CA VAL A 485 -21.44 -32.62 -0.19
C VAL A 485 -22.66 -31.89 0.37
N ASP A 486 -23.15 -32.31 1.54
CA ASP A 486 -24.16 -31.59 2.34
C ASP A 486 -23.47 -30.66 3.34
N LEU A 487 -23.57 -29.36 3.14
CA LEU A 487 -22.95 -28.35 3.99
C LEU A 487 -23.63 -28.25 5.38
N GLY A 488 -24.82 -28.82 5.53
CA GLY A 488 -25.62 -28.89 6.76
C GLY A 488 -26.64 -27.76 6.92
N ALA A 489 -26.45 -26.64 6.22
CA ALA A 489 -27.37 -25.51 6.16
C ALA A 489 -27.29 -24.83 4.79
N VAL A 490 -28.32 -24.04 4.44
CA VAL A 490 -28.24 -23.17 3.27
C VAL A 490 -27.30 -22.01 3.60
N VAL A 491 -26.24 -21.89 2.82
CA VAL A 491 -25.19 -20.86 2.94
C VAL A 491 -24.98 -20.21 1.57
N THR A 492 -24.27 -19.10 1.53
CA THR A 492 -23.81 -18.53 0.26
C THR A 492 -22.51 -19.21 -0.12
N VAL A 493 -22.49 -19.94 -1.23
CA VAL A 493 -21.29 -20.58 -1.80
C VAL A 493 -20.64 -19.61 -2.76
N ASN A 494 -19.40 -19.24 -2.48
CA ASN A 494 -18.66 -18.23 -3.24
C ASN A 494 -17.50 -18.84 -4.04
N ARG A 495 -16.89 -19.92 -3.55
CA ARG A 495 -15.74 -20.59 -4.20
C ARG A 495 -15.83 -22.12 -4.05
N VAL A 496 -15.43 -22.84 -5.09
CA VAL A 496 -15.25 -24.30 -5.08
C VAL A 496 -13.87 -24.60 -5.62
N ARG A 497 -13.06 -25.34 -4.86
CA ARG A 497 -11.71 -25.75 -5.25
C ARG A 497 -11.66 -27.28 -5.36
N LEU A 498 -11.13 -27.77 -6.46
CA LEU A 498 -11.02 -29.18 -6.79
C LEU A 498 -9.55 -29.53 -6.98
N GLN A 499 -9.11 -30.60 -6.32
CA GLN A 499 -7.80 -31.19 -6.57
C GLN A 499 -7.99 -32.58 -7.14
N TRP A 500 -7.79 -32.71 -8.45
CA TRP A 500 -7.90 -33.96 -9.17
C TRP A 500 -6.68 -34.86 -8.95
N GLU A 501 -6.91 -36.17 -9.02
CA GLU A 501 -5.84 -37.15 -9.25
C GLU A 501 -5.50 -37.21 -10.76
N ALA A 502 -4.57 -38.08 -11.16
CA ALA A 502 -4.24 -38.30 -12.57
C ALA A 502 -5.48 -38.65 -13.43
N ALA A 503 -6.50 -39.29 -12.84
CA ALA A 503 -7.79 -39.55 -13.47
C ALA A 503 -8.80 -38.42 -13.15
N TYR A 504 -8.98 -37.50 -14.10
CA TYR A 504 -9.78 -36.28 -13.93
C TYR A 504 -10.92 -36.13 -14.94
N ALA A 505 -11.80 -35.16 -14.69
CA ALA A 505 -12.84 -34.76 -15.63
C ALA A 505 -12.30 -33.76 -16.67
N SER A 506 -12.34 -34.10 -17.96
CA SER A 506 -12.08 -33.11 -19.04
C SER A 506 -13.27 -32.17 -19.26
N ALA A 507 -14.47 -32.59 -18.86
CA ALA A 507 -15.66 -31.73 -18.80
C ALA A 507 -16.52 -32.07 -17.58
N TYR A 508 -16.98 -31.04 -16.87
CA TYR A 508 -17.82 -31.16 -15.68
C TYR A 508 -18.63 -29.89 -15.41
N GLN A 509 -19.60 -30.01 -14.51
CA GLN A 509 -20.39 -28.89 -14.00
C GLN A 509 -20.26 -28.80 -12.48
N ILE A 510 -20.15 -27.58 -11.96
CA ILE A 510 -20.38 -27.31 -10.54
C ILE A 510 -21.83 -26.90 -10.40
N GLN A 511 -22.55 -27.63 -9.57
CA GLN A 511 -23.98 -27.46 -9.37
C GLN A 511 -24.28 -27.23 -7.89
N THR A 512 -25.29 -26.42 -7.64
CA THR A 512 -25.76 -26.07 -6.30
C THR A 512 -27.22 -26.43 -6.13
N SER A 513 -27.61 -26.75 -4.90
CA SER A 513 -28.99 -27.09 -4.56
C SER A 513 -29.32 -26.72 -3.10
N ALA A 514 -30.55 -26.27 -2.85
CA ALA A 514 -31.05 -26.05 -1.50
C ALA A 514 -31.59 -27.33 -0.84
N ASN A 515 -31.99 -28.33 -1.64
CA ASN A 515 -32.73 -29.52 -1.19
C ASN A 515 -32.08 -30.86 -1.55
N GLY A 516 -31.00 -30.86 -2.33
CA GLY A 516 -30.26 -32.04 -2.76
C GLY A 516 -30.89 -32.80 -3.94
N THR A 517 -32.04 -32.33 -4.47
CA THR A 517 -32.76 -33.00 -5.56
C THR A 517 -32.93 -32.11 -6.81
N THR A 518 -33.19 -30.81 -6.62
CA THR A 518 -33.27 -29.81 -7.70
C THR A 518 -31.95 -29.07 -7.81
N TRP A 519 -31.30 -29.13 -8.97
CA TRP A 519 -29.94 -28.61 -9.16
C TRP A 519 -29.88 -27.45 -10.14
N THR A 520 -29.11 -26.43 -9.81
CA THR A 520 -28.76 -25.31 -10.68
C THR A 520 -27.28 -25.36 -11.02
N THR A 521 -26.93 -25.17 -12.30
CA THR A 521 -25.53 -25.11 -12.72
C THR A 521 -24.94 -23.74 -12.40
N ALA A 522 -23.99 -23.71 -11.47
CA ALA A 522 -23.24 -22.52 -11.10
C ALA A 522 -22.04 -22.28 -12.04
N ARG A 523 -21.45 -23.35 -12.59
CA ARG A 523 -20.36 -23.27 -13.57
C ARG A 523 -20.32 -24.50 -14.47
N THR A 524 -19.97 -24.28 -15.74
CA THR A 524 -19.67 -25.35 -16.71
C THR A 524 -18.22 -25.25 -17.14
N VAL A 525 -17.51 -26.38 -17.16
CA VAL A 525 -16.10 -26.49 -17.53
C VAL A 525 -15.96 -27.53 -18.63
N THR A 526 -15.21 -27.20 -19.67
CA THR A 526 -14.92 -28.08 -20.82
C THR A 526 -13.45 -27.92 -21.22
N GLY A 527 -12.80 -29.02 -21.62
CA GLY A 527 -11.38 -28.99 -21.98
C GLY A 527 -10.45 -28.78 -20.78
N ALA A 528 -10.86 -29.18 -19.57
CA ALA A 528 -10.01 -29.12 -18.39
C ALA A 528 -8.77 -30.02 -18.55
N ASN A 529 -7.69 -29.68 -17.86
CA ASN A 529 -6.38 -30.32 -17.91
C ASN A 529 -6.05 -31.16 -16.67
N GLY A 530 -6.98 -31.26 -15.70
CA GLY A 530 -6.76 -31.93 -14.42
C GLY A 530 -5.95 -31.07 -13.45
N GLY A 531 -5.33 -31.68 -12.44
CA GLY A 531 -4.59 -30.95 -11.42
C GLY A 531 -5.52 -30.16 -10.49
N GLU A 532 -5.21 -28.90 -10.23
CA GLU A 532 -6.02 -28.05 -9.36
C GLU A 532 -6.90 -27.11 -10.19
N ASP A 533 -8.21 -27.12 -9.90
CA ASP A 533 -9.18 -26.17 -10.43
C ASP A 533 -9.76 -25.31 -9.30
N ASP A 534 -9.65 -24.00 -9.44
CA ASP A 534 -10.17 -23.04 -8.46
C ASP A 534 -11.24 -22.13 -9.05
N HIS A 535 -12.49 -22.32 -8.60
CA HIS A 535 -13.66 -21.64 -9.14
C HIS A 535 -14.19 -20.60 -8.17
N THR A 536 -13.82 -19.33 -8.38
CA THR A 536 -14.29 -18.19 -7.59
C THR A 536 -15.52 -17.51 -8.21
N GLY A 537 -16.16 -16.62 -7.43
CA GLY A 537 -17.23 -15.74 -7.91
C GLY A 537 -18.56 -16.44 -8.18
N LEU A 538 -18.82 -17.59 -7.56
CA LEU A 538 -20.05 -18.36 -7.77
C LEU A 538 -21.29 -17.68 -7.17
N ASN A 539 -21.15 -17.12 -5.95
CA ASN A 539 -22.18 -16.37 -5.21
C ASN A 539 -23.59 -17.02 -5.23
N ALA A 540 -23.66 -18.33 -5.03
CA ALA A 540 -24.90 -19.11 -5.13
C ALA A 540 -25.40 -19.55 -3.74
N SER A 541 -26.67 -19.34 -3.43
CA SER A 541 -27.27 -19.84 -2.19
C SER A 541 -27.56 -21.34 -2.29
N ALA A 542 -26.95 -22.15 -1.42
CA ALA A 542 -26.99 -23.61 -1.50
C ALA A 542 -26.76 -24.31 -0.16
N ARG A 543 -27.37 -25.48 0.02
CA ARG A 543 -27.00 -26.44 1.09
C ARG A 543 -26.15 -27.58 0.54
N TYR A 544 -26.37 -27.96 -0.71
CA TYR A 544 -25.64 -29.03 -1.38
C TYR A 544 -24.84 -28.47 -2.54
N VAL A 545 -23.61 -28.94 -2.69
CA VAL A 545 -22.76 -28.64 -3.85
C VAL A 545 -22.34 -29.95 -4.49
N ARG A 546 -22.41 -30.03 -5.81
CA ARG A 546 -22.11 -31.23 -6.62
C ARG A 546 -21.15 -30.91 -7.74
N VAL A 547 -20.14 -31.77 -7.92
CA VAL A 547 -19.34 -31.84 -9.13
C VAL A 547 -19.92 -32.95 -9.99
N HIS A 548 -20.49 -32.58 -11.13
CA HIS A 548 -21.10 -33.50 -12.08
C HIS A 548 -20.19 -33.66 -13.31
N GLY A 549 -19.39 -34.72 -13.31
CA GLY A 549 -18.50 -35.08 -14.41
C GLY A 549 -19.28 -35.59 -15.61
N THR A 550 -19.07 -34.98 -16.78
CA THR A 550 -19.76 -35.32 -18.03
C THR A 550 -18.83 -35.98 -19.06
N GLN A 551 -17.52 -35.79 -18.94
CA GLN A 551 -16.54 -36.46 -19.79
C GLN A 551 -15.22 -36.72 -19.04
N ARG A 552 -14.81 -37.99 -18.94
CA ARG A 552 -13.49 -38.38 -18.39
C ARG A 552 -12.37 -38.02 -19.35
N ALA A 553 -11.23 -37.61 -18.80
CA ALA A 553 -10.01 -37.36 -19.57
C ALA A 553 -9.17 -38.61 -19.81
N THR A 554 -9.42 -39.68 -19.05
CA THR A 554 -8.70 -40.95 -19.12
C THR A 554 -9.68 -42.14 -19.18
N PRO A 555 -9.23 -43.37 -19.48
CA PRO A 555 -10.09 -44.56 -19.41
C PRO A 555 -10.60 -44.90 -18.00
N TRP A 556 -9.99 -44.35 -16.96
CA TRP A 556 -10.34 -44.56 -15.55
C TRP A 556 -11.53 -43.70 -15.11
N GLY A 557 -12.01 -43.88 -13.88
CA GLY A 557 -13.09 -43.08 -13.29
C GLY A 557 -12.66 -41.63 -13.02
N TYR A 558 -13.59 -40.81 -12.50
CA TYR A 558 -13.24 -39.51 -11.94
C TYR A 558 -12.61 -39.71 -10.56
N SER A 559 -11.57 -38.96 -10.24
CA SER A 559 -10.87 -39.09 -8.97
C SER A 559 -10.45 -37.73 -8.40
N LEU A 560 -10.81 -37.47 -7.14
CA LEU A 560 -10.51 -36.22 -6.42
C LEU A 560 -9.80 -36.53 -5.11
N TYR A 561 -8.66 -35.86 -4.90
CA TYR A 561 -8.02 -35.74 -3.59
C TYR A 561 -8.83 -34.78 -2.70
N ASN A 562 -9.21 -33.61 -3.21
CA ASN A 562 -9.95 -32.61 -2.43
C ASN A 562 -11.12 -32.01 -3.24
N PHE A 563 -12.25 -31.85 -2.56
CA PHE A 563 -13.44 -31.12 -2.97
C PHE A 563 -13.79 -30.13 -1.86
N GLU A 564 -13.35 -28.90 -2.03
CA GLU A 564 -13.46 -27.84 -1.04
C GLU A 564 -14.54 -26.84 -1.46
N VAL A 565 -15.35 -26.41 -0.49
CA VAL A 565 -16.43 -25.43 -0.70
C VAL A 565 -16.25 -24.29 0.29
N TYR A 566 -16.25 -23.05 -0.18
CA TYR A 566 -16.06 -21.86 0.66
C TYR A 566 -17.24 -20.90 0.49
N GLY A 567 -17.60 -20.23 1.59
CA GLY A 567 -18.82 -19.44 1.65
C GLY A 567 -19.09 -18.79 3.00
N ASN A 568 -20.22 -18.10 3.12
CA ASN A 568 -20.71 -17.47 4.35
C ASN A 568 -22.19 -17.69 4.65
#